data_AF-A0A2R7NXA7-F1
#
_entry.id   AF-A0A2R7NXA7-F1
#
_cell.length_a   1.000
_cell.length_b   1.000
_cell.length_c   1.000
_cell.angle_alpha   90.00
_cell.angle_beta   90.00
_cell.angle_gamma   90.00
#
_symmetry.space_group_name_H-M   'P 1'
#
loop_
_entity.id
_entity.type
_entity.pdbx_description
1 polymer ?
#
loop_
_entity_poly.entity_id
_entity_poly.type
_entity_poly.pdbx_seq_one_letter_code
_entity_poly.pdbx_strand_id
1 'polypeptide(L)' 'MALSDHVSFAQIRAVHGLHHDQVKVLMRTHLAPGSYRAWRKRVREFGERRENYK' A
#
# COMPACT_ATOMS: atom_id res chain seq x y z
N MET A 1 -12.07 -1.46 3.84
CA MET A 1 -11.80 -2.71 3.10
C MET A 1 -10.62 -2.50 2.14
N ALA A 2 -9.69 -3.49 2.12
CA ALA A 2 -8.41 -3.57 1.39
C ALA A 2 -7.40 -2.42 1.67
N LEU A 3 -6.54 -2.65 2.68
CA LEU A 3 -5.75 -1.67 3.44
C LEU A 3 -6.61 -0.64 4.19
N SER A 4 -7.29 -1.10 5.26
CA SER A 4 -7.51 -0.20 6.41
C SER A 4 -6.14 0.31 6.86
N ASP A 5 -6.10 1.55 7.35
CA ASP A 5 -4.94 2.34 7.77
C ASP A 5 -3.95 1.68 8.76
N HIS A 6 -4.09 0.39 9.03
CA HIS A 6 -3.39 -0.39 10.02
C HIS A 6 -2.44 -1.45 9.42
N VAL A 7 -2.50 -1.76 8.12
CA VAL A 7 -1.65 -2.81 7.52
C VAL A 7 -0.55 -2.18 6.67
N SER A 8 0.69 -2.28 7.14
CA SER A 8 1.84 -1.74 6.42
C SER A 8 2.34 -2.66 5.30
N PHE A 9 2.97 -2.11 4.27
CA PHE A 9 3.66 -2.94 3.25
C PHE A 9 4.73 -3.86 3.86
N ALA A 10 5.34 -3.48 4.97
CA ALA A 10 6.28 -4.33 5.69
C ALA A 10 5.60 -5.56 6.28
N GLN A 11 4.40 -5.41 6.85
CA GLN A 11 3.56 -6.55 7.26
C GLN A 11 3.11 -7.39 6.07
N ILE A 12 2.71 -6.78 4.96
CA ILE A 12 2.33 -7.53 3.75
C ILE A 12 3.52 -8.35 3.24
N ARG A 13 4.73 -7.77 3.26
CA ARG A 13 5.96 -8.49 2.92
C ARG A 13 6.28 -9.60 3.92
N ALA A 14 6.08 -9.35 5.21
CA ALA A 14 6.34 -10.35 6.26
C ALA A 14 5.36 -11.53 6.19
N VAL A 15 4.10 -11.27 5.87
CA VAL A 15 3.03 -12.30 5.83
C VAL A 15 2.97 -13.01 4.48
N HIS A 16 3.15 -12.28 3.38
CA HIS A 16 2.94 -12.79 2.02
C HIS A 16 4.23 -12.87 1.18
N GLY A 17 5.37 -12.39 1.68
CA GLY A 17 6.61 -12.35 0.90
C GLY A 17 6.60 -11.34 -0.25
N LEU A 18 5.51 -10.57 -0.42
CA LEU A 18 5.30 -9.71 -1.58
C LEU A 18 6.10 -8.42 -1.47
N HIS A 19 6.80 -8.08 -2.56
CA HIS A 19 7.49 -6.80 -2.67
C HIS A 19 6.51 -5.66 -2.94
N HIS A 20 6.89 -4.42 -2.59
CA HIS A 20 6.04 -3.24 -2.76
C HIS A 20 5.51 -3.10 -4.20
N ASP A 21 6.33 -3.41 -5.21
CA ASP A 21 5.93 -3.33 -6.61
C ASP A 21 4.92 -4.41 -7.01
N GLN A 22 5.07 -5.63 -6.48
CA GLN A 22 4.07 -6.70 -6.69
C GLN A 22 2.73 -6.32 -6.07
N VAL A 23 2.74 -5.71 -4.88
CA VAL A 23 1.50 -5.22 -4.24
C VAL A 23 0.85 -4.10 -5.06
N LYS A 24 1.62 -3.20 -5.68
CA LYS A 24 1.07 -2.16 -6.59
C LYS A 24 0.38 -2.79 -7.81
N VAL A 25 1.00 -3.82 -8.40
CA VAL A 25 0.43 -4.53 -9.56
C VAL A 25 -0.86 -5.26 -9.17
N LEU A 26 -0.84 -5.94 -8.02
CA LEU A 26 -2.02 -6.62 -7.47
C LEU A 26 -3.16 -5.62 -7.17
N MET A 27 -2.86 -4.49 -6.55
CA MET A 27 -3.86 -3.47 -6.26
C MET A 27 -4.41 -2.83 -7.52
N ARG A 28 -3.59 -2.64 -8.57
CA ARG A 28 -4.05 -2.10 -9.86
C ARG A 28 -4.99 -3.05 -10.60
N THR A 29 -4.82 -4.36 -10.42
CA THR A 29 -5.65 -5.38 -11.06
C THR A 29 -6.94 -5.67 -10.30
N HIS A 30 -6.92 -5.55 -8.97
CA HIS A 30 -8.09 -5.83 -8.12
C HIS A 30 -8.96 -4.60 -7.78
N LEU A 31 -8.43 -3.38 -7.87
CA LEU A 31 -9.19 -2.17 -7.55
C LEU A 31 -9.74 -1.49 -8.79
N ALA A 32 -10.96 -0.98 -8.68
CA ALA A 32 -11.49 -0.02 -9.65
C ALA A 32 -10.56 1.20 -9.75
N PRO A 33 -10.47 1.86 -10.93
CA PRO A 33 -9.53 2.96 -11.16
C PRO A 33 -9.62 4.10 -10.12
N GLY A 34 -10.83 4.43 -9.66
CA GLY A 34 -11.06 5.44 -8.61
C GLY A 34 -10.51 5.01 -7.25
N SER A 35 -10.75 3.76 -6.86
CA SER A 35 -10.23 3.18 -5.62
C SER A 35 -8.71 3.04 -5.63
N TYR A 36 -8.12 2.69 -6.78
CA TYR A 36 -6.66 2.64 -6.94
C TYR A 36 -6.02 4.02 -6.77
N ARG A 37 -6.63 5.08 -7.32
CA ARG A 37 -6.13 6.46 -7.12
C ARG A 37 -6.18 6.88 -5.65
N ALA A 38 -7.30 6.60 -4.96
CA ALA A 38 -7.43 6.88 -3.54
C ALA A 38 -6.39 6.11 -2.70
N TRP A 39 -6.18 4.82 -3.02
CA TRP A 39 -5.14 4.00 -2.39
C TRP A 39 -3.73 4.56 -2.63
N ARG A 40 -3.39 4.95 -3.86
CA ARG A 40 -2.09 5.55 -4.19
C ARG A 40 -1.82 6.83 -3.42
N LYS A 41 -2.83 7.66 -3.19
CA LYS A 41 -2.72 8.87 -2.36
C LYS A 41 -2.36 8.50 -0.91
N ARG A 42 -3.08 7.54 -0.31
CA ARG A 42 -2.79 7.05 1.05
C ARG A 42 -1.40 6.43 1.17
N VAL A 43 -0.96 5.66 0.18
CA VAL A 43 0.39 5.05 0.15
C VAL A 43 1.47 6.12 0.15
N ARG A 44 1.27 7.21 -0.60
CA ARG A 44 2.22 8.32 -0.64
C ARG A 44 2.29 9.07 0.70
N GLU A 45 1.14 9.40 1.28
CA GLU A 45 1.05 10.05 2.61
C GLU A 45 1.68 9.18 3.71
N PHE A 46 1.52 7.85 3.63
CA PHE A 46 2.17 6.90 4.54
C PHE A 46 3.69 6.83 4.36
N GLY A 47 4.19 6.96 3.12
CA GLY A 47 5.62 7.00 2.82
C GLY A 47 6.28 8.28 3.33
N GLU A 48 5.65 9.43 3.08
CA GLU A 48 6.12 10.75 3.54
C GLU A 48 6.13 10.84 5.08
N ARG A 49 5.14 10.26 5.78
CA ARG A 49 5.17 10.16 7.25
C ARG A 49 6.35 9.37 7.81
N ARG A 50 6.88 8.40 7.05
CA ARG A 50 7.96 7.52 7.53
C ARG A 50 9.36 8.07 7.30
N GLU A 51 9.52 9.06 6.42
CA GLU A 51 10.80 9.79 6.29
C GLU A 51 11.14 10.54 7.59
N ASN A 52 10.14 10.81 8.44
CA ASN A 52 10.29 11.39 9.77
C ASN A 52 10.46 10.37 10.93
N TYR A 53 10.58 9.07 10.65
CA TYR A 53 10.82 8.06 11.69
C TYR A 53 12.19 7.42 11.45
N LYS A 54 13.26 8.16 11.79
CA LYS A 54 14.60 7.62 12.03
C LYS A 54 14.76 7.33 13.52
#